data_AF-A0A398BT58-F1
#
_entry.id   AF-A0A398BT58-F1
#
_cell.length_a   1.000
_cell.length_b   1.000
_cell.length_c   1.000
_cell.angle_alpha   90.00
_cell.angle_beta   90.00
_cell.angle_gamma   90.00
#
_symmetry.space_group_name_H-M   'P 1'
#
loop_
_entity.id
_entity.type
_entity.pdbx_description
1 polymer ?
#
loop_
_entity_poly.entity_id
_entity_poly.type
_entity_poly.pdbx_seq_one_letter_code
_entity_poly.pdbx_strand_id
1 'polypeptide(L)'
;MAKAPLTPTEARSIFGRNLRQLCEGGPPISALCQQIGINRTQFNRYLSGEAFPRPDILARICTHFDVDARILLEPLDELRRSIPDRFLMEMRDKLLIGKSRPVDAEILPDAIYRFWRKSFMFQGKIVTNVALIRTRGEVTLFKGFEENLLAQQENPNARRFPRLAYFGLVRQHLDGVSIYCQDRQNQSNINFFEFGLEGNMRFYPGFSLLVRRRIDGMNRMTAAVLERLPNDPALWRAIVRQDTVHDMSYAPPIVQRALTRIPDGL
;
A
#
# COMPACT_ATOMS: atom_id res chain seq x y z
N MET A 1 -4.92 -2.01 26.21
CA MET A 1 -4.45 -2.31 27.58
C MET A 1 -3.08 -1.68 27.73
N ALA A 2 -2.90 -0.74 28.66
CA ALA A 2 -1.58 -0.15 28.91
C ALA A 2 -0.62 -1.27 29.37
N LYS A 3 0.49 -1.44 28.66
CA LYS A 3 1.54 -2.40 29.03
C LYS A 3 2.02 -2.04 30.44
N ALA A 4 2.11 -3.01 31.34
CA ALA A 4 2.62 -2.78 32.69
C ALA A 4 3.98 -2.06 32.60
N PRO A 5 4.26 -1.09 33.48
CA PRO A 5 5.51 -0.34 33.41
C PRO A 5 6.69 -1.31 33.50
N LEU A 6 7.58 -1.25 32.52
CA LEU A 6 8.80 -2.06 32.48
C LEU A 6 9.61 -1.81 33.74
N THR A 7 9.89 -2.87 34.49
CA THR A 7 10.80 -2.76 35.62
C THR A 7 12.21 -2.42 35.10
N PRO A 8 13.04 -1.73 35.89
CA PRO A 8 14.42 -1.45 35.51
C PRO A 8 15.21 -2.72 35.15
N THR A 9 14.88 -3.86 35.74
CA THR A 9 15.54 -5.15 35.45
C THR A 9 15.12 -5.71 34.09
N GLU A 10 13.83 -5.66 33.77
CA GLU A 10 13.33 -6.10 32.46
C GLU A 10 13.88 -5.23 31.33
N ALA A 11 13.88 -3.91 31.51
CA ALA A 11 14.42 -2.98 30.53
C ALA A 11 15.92 -3.23 30.27
N ARG A 12 16.71 -3.51 31.32
CA ARG A 12 18.12 -3.90 31.16
C ARG A 12 18.28 -5.23 30.43
N SER A 13 17.40 -6.20 30.68
CA SER A 13 17.39 -7.49 29.98
C SER A 13 17.09 -7.34 28.49
N ILE A 14 16.15 -6.45 28.13
CA ILE A 14 15.84 -6.09 26.73
C ILE A 14 17.07 -5.47 26.06
N PHE A 15 17.64 -4.43 26.67
CA PHE A 15 18.82 -3.77 26.11
C PHE A 15 20.00 -4.73 25.92
N GLY A 16 20.30 -5.57 26.91
CA GLY A 16 21.38 -6.56 26.80
C GLY A 16 21.12 -7.61 25.71
N ARG A 17 19.86 -8.02 25.52
CA ARG A 17 19.48 -8.90 24.40
C ARG A 17 19.69 -8.20 23.05
N ASN A 18 19.25 -6.96 22.91
CA ASN A 18 19.42 -6.19 21.68
C ASN A 18 20.89 -5.99 21.34
N LEU A 19 21.73 -5.66 22.32
CA LEU A 19 23.17 -5.54 22.11
C LEU A 19 23.81 -6.86 21.67
N ARG A 20 23.40 -7.99 22.24
CA ARG A 20 23.88 -9.30 21.79
C ARG A 20 23.53 -9.54 20.32
N GLN A 21 22.28 -9.27 19.93
CA GLN A 21 21.85 -9.37 18.53
C GLN A 21 22.58 -8.40 17.60
N LEU A 22 22.93 -7.20 18.06
CA LEU A 22 23.72 -6.24 17.28
C LEU A 22 25.18 -6.68 17.11
N CYS A 23 25.73 -7.42 18.08
CA CYS A 23 27.09 -7.95 18.04
C CYS A 23 27.22 -9.28 17.26
N GLU A 24 26.09 -9.96 16.96
CA GLU A 24 26.10 -11.23 16.22
C GLU A 24 26.74 -11.06 14.83
N GLY A 25 27.71 -11.92 14.49
CA GLY A 25 28.44 -11.87 13.21
C GLY A 25 29.49 -10.75 13.10
N GLY A 26 29.70 -9.96 14.15
CA GLY A 26 30.68 -8.88 14.21
C GLY A 26 32.08 -9.31 14.68
N PRO A 27 33.03 -8.35 14.75
CA PRO A 27 34.38 -8.60 15.26
C PRO A 27 34.36 -8.95 16.77
N PRO A 28 35.46 -9.51 17.31
CA PRO A 28 35.55 -9.82 18.73
C PRO A 28 35.22 -8.61 19.62
N ILE A 29 34.55 -8.85 20.76
CA ILE A 29 34.07 -7.79 21.67
C ILE A 29 35.18 -6.81 22.09
N SER A 30 36.44 -7.26 22.22
CA SER A 30 37.56 -6.37 22.53
C SER A 30 37.82 -5.32 21.45
N ALA A 31 37.77 -5.72 20.17
CA ALA A 31 37.93 -4.81 19.05
C ALA A 31 36.72 -3.86 18.94
N LEU A 32 35.51 -4.39 19.14
CA LEU A 32 34.28 -3.59 19.17
C LEU A 32 34.32 -2.50 20.27
N CYS A 33 34.77 -2.86 21.46
CA CYS A 33 34.89 -1.91 22.58
C CYS A 33 35.89 -0.78 22.27
N GLN A 34 37.00 -1.08 21.59
CA GLN A 34 37.97 -0.07 21.16
C GLN A 34 37.36 0.88 20.12
N GLN A 35 36.59 0.35 19.16
CA GLN A 35 35.93 1.15 18.12
C GLN A 35 34.85 2.07 18.69
N ILE A 36 34.01 1.57 19.60
CA ILE A 36 33.01 2.39 20.30
C ILE A 36 33.72 3.35 21.28
N GLY A 37 34.91 2.97 21.76
CA GLY A 37 35.75 3.64 22.76
C GLY A 37 35.19 3.52 24.18
N ILE A 38 34.62 2.36 24.48
CA ILE A 38 34.06 2.00 25.79
C ILE A 38 34.95 0.96 26.48
N ASN A 39 35.02 1.02 27.81
CA ASN A 39 35.71 0.00 28.58
C ASN A 39 35.00 -1.37 28.44
N ARG A 40 35.76 -2.43 28.15
CA ARG A 40 35.25 -3.80 27.95
C ARG A 40 34.43 -4.32 29.13
N THR A 41 34.85 -4.06 30.36
CA THR A 41 34.13 -4.47 31.57
C THR A 41 32.79 -3.74 31.67
N GLN A 42 32.72 -2.46 31.27
CA GLN A 42 31.45 -1.73 31.21
C GLN A 42 30.52 -2.30 30.15
N PHE A 43 31.05 -2.57 28.94
CA PHE A 43 30.26 -3.13 27.84
C PHE A 43 29.71 -4.52 28.16
N ASN A 44 30.51 -5.38 28.81
CA ASN A 44 30.05 -6.71 29.23
C ASN A 44 28.88 -6.64 30.21
N ARG A 45 28.88 -5.67 31.15
CA ARG A 45 27.74 -5.45 32.06
C ARG A 45 26.47 -5.01 31.34
N TYR A 46 26.60 -4.40 30.17
CA TYR A 46 25.45 -4.06 29.34
C TYR A 46 24.92 -5.30 28.61
N LEU A 47 25.81 -6.13 28.04
CA LEU A 47 25.44 -7.38 27.38
C LEU A 47 24.71 -8.35 28.32
N SER A 48 25.11 -8.40 29.60
CA SER A 48 24.45 -9.22 30.62
C SER A 48 23.19 -8.59 31.23
N GLY A 49 22.88 -7.32 30.90
CA GLY A 49 21.72 -6.63 31.45
C GLY A 49 21.87 -6.23 32.93
N GLU A 50 23.10 -6.06 33.41
CA GLU A 50 23.38 -5.65 34.79
C GLU A 50 23.29 -4.13 34.96
N ALA A 51 23.65 -3.37 33.93
CA ALA A 51 23.71 -1.91 33.97
C ALA A 51 23.14 -1.25 32.71
N PHE A 52 22.79 0.03 32.84
CA PHE A 52 22.48 0.89 31.70
C PHE A 52 23.65 1.81 31.34
N PRO A 53 23.79 2.15 30.05
CA PRO A 53 24.73 3.17 29.62
C PRO A 53 24.28 4.54 30.09
N ARG A 54 25.25 5.40 30.39
CA ARG A 54 24.98 6.84 30.50
C ARG A 54 24.61 7.42 29.13
N PRO A 55 23.91 8.56 29.05
CA PRO A 55 23.45 9.11 27.78
C PRO A 55 24.55 9.29 26.72
N ASP A 56 25.75 9.72 27.11
CA ASP A 56 26.91 9.88 26.23
C ASP A 56 27.39 8.53 25.65
N ILE A 57 27.44 7.50 26.49
CA ILE A 57 27.83 6.14 26.08
C ILE A 57 26.74 5.52 25.21
N LEU A 58 25.46 5.72 25.54
CA LEU A 58 24.34 5.27 24.71
C LEU A 58 24.41 5.89 23.32
N ALA A 59 24.63 7.21 23.24
CA ALA A 59 24.74 7.90 21.96
C ALA A 59 25.86 7.31 21.09
N ARG A 60 27.00 6.96 21.68
CA ARG A 60 28.12 6.31 20.96
C ARG A 60 27.76 4.90 20.49
N ILE A 61 27.06 4.12 21.30
CA ILE A 61 26.57 2.79 20.94
C ILE A 61 25.54 2.88 19.79
N CYS A 62 24.53 3.74 19.94
CA CYS A 62 23.52 4.00 18.92
C CYS A 62 24.15 4.44 17.59
N THR A 63 25.13 5.35 17.65
CA THR A 63 25.86 5.84 16.47
C THR A 63 26.67 4.73 15.81
N HIS A 64 27.33 3.89 16.60
CA HIS A 64 28.15 2.80 16.05
C HIS A 64 27.31 1.74 15.34
N PHE A 65 26.14 1.39 15.88
CA PHE A 65 25.25 0.37 15.33
C PHE A 65 24.17 0.89 14.39
N ASP A 66 24.12 2.22 14.17
CA ASP A 66 23.10 2.90 13.38
C ASP A 66 21.66 2.57 13.82
N VAL A 67 21.38 2.77 15.11
CA VAL A 67 20.08 2.45 15.73
C VAL A 67 19.62 3.54 16.69
N ASP A 68 18.31 3.62 16.91
CA ASP A 68 17.68 4.61 17.79
C ASP A 68 17.78 4.22 19.28
N ALA A 69 17.71 5.21 20.18
CA ALA A 69 17.79 5.00 21.63
C ALA A 69 16.67 4.08 22.19
N ARG A 70 15.58 3.87 21.43
CA ARG A 70 14.55 2.85 21.73
C ARG A 70 15.11 1.45 21.95
N ILE A 71 16.29 1.11 21.45
CA ILE A 71 16.95 -0.17 21.77
C ILE A 71 17.12 -0.42 23.27
N LEU A 72 17.08 0.63 24.11
CA LEU A 72 17.11 0.49 25.57
C LEU A 72 15.89 -0.24 26.12
N LEU A 73 14.73 -0.06 25.48
CA LEU A 73 13.42 -0.38 26.05
C LEU A 73 12.59 -1.31 25.16
N GLU A 74 12.91 -1.37 23.86
CA GLU A 74 12.17 -2.11 22.84
C GLU A 74 13.05 -3.18 22.19
N PRO A 75 12.56 -4.42 21.97
CA PRO A 75 13.30 -5.46 21.24
C PRO A 75 13.75 -5.03 19.83
N LEU A 76 14.96 -5.40 19.45
CA LEU A 76 15.60 -4.99 18.19
C LEU A 76 14.86 -5.54 16.95
N ASP A 77 14.25 -6.72 17.05
CA ASP A 77 13.44 -7.30 15.99
C ASP A 77 12.13 -6.54 15.77
N GLU A 78 11.54 -5.98 16.84
CA GLU A 78 10.40 -5.06 16.75
C GLU A 78 10.81 -3.74 16.08
N LEU A 79 11.99 -3.20 16.42
CA LEU A 79 12.53 -1.99 15.79
C LEU A 79 12.88 -2.20 14.31
N ARG A 80 13.49 -3.33 13.95
CA ARG A 80 13.79 -3.69 12.54
C ARG A 80 12.54 -3.90 11.69
N ARG A 81 11.37 -4.19 12.29
CA ARG A 81 10.07 -4.28 11.61
C ARG A 81 9.35 -2.93 11.49
N SER A 82 9.89 -1.86 12.08
CA SER A 82 9.25 -0.55 12.06
C SER A 82 9.51 0.17 10.73
N ILE A 83 8.47 0.83 10.21
CA ILE A 83 8.57 1.70 9.03
C ILE A 83 9.18 3.05 9.46
N PRO A 84 10.21 3.59 8.79
CA PRO A 84 10.90 4.82 9.24
C PRO A 84 10.04 6.10 9.22
N ASP A 85 10.29 7.07 10.11
CA ASP A 85 9.32 8.12 10.53
C ASP A 85 8.98 9.25 9.53
N ARG A 86 9.50 9.18 8.32
CA ARG A 86 9.22 10.06 7.18
C ARG A 86 8.90 9.22 5.94
N PHE A 87 8.62 7.90 6.06
CA PHE A 87 8.42 6.88 4.99
C PHE A 87 7.25 7.14 4.01
N LEU A 88 6.72 8.31 4.16
CA LEU A 88 5.39 8.50 4.65
C LEU A 88 5.22 9.99 4.90
N MET A 89 6.27 10.83 4.99
CA MET A 89 6.20 12.09 4.24
C MET A 89 6.33 11.60 2.83
N GLU A 90 5.29 11.28 2.11
CA GLU A 90 3.85 11.46 2.20
C GLU A 90 3.44 10.76 0.91
N MET A 91 3.80 9.46 0.90
CA MET A 91 4.53 8.77 -0.18
C MET A 91 4.87 9.72 -1.34
N ARG A 92 6.01 10.42 -1.15
CA ARG A 92 6.12 11.87 -0.88
C ARG A 92 5.47 12.79 -1.88
N ASP A 93 4.65 13.67 -1.31
CA ASP A 93 3.74 14.60 -1.95
C ASP A 93 2.81 13.92 -2.97
N LYS A 94 2.58 12.61 -2.79
CA LYS A 94 1.85 11.71 -3.70
C LYS A 94 2.34 11.82 -5.14
N LEU A 95 3.65 11.63 -5.32
CA LEU A 95 4.43 11.89 -6.53
C LEU A 95 4.29 13.35 -7.05
N LEU A 96 4.56 14.28 -6.12
CA LEU A 96 4.91 15.70 -6.24
C LEU A 96 4.05 16.62 -7.15
N ILE A 97 2.74 16.72 -6.90
CA ILE A 97 2.03 17.99 -7.15
C ILE A 97 1.62 18.62 -5.82
N GLY A 98 2.63 18.99 -5.02
CA GLY A 98 2.47 19.77 -3.79
C GLY A 98 2.02 18.97 -2.57
N LYS A 99 1.90 19.68 -1.44
CA LYS A 99 1.69 19.13 -0.09
C LYS A 99 0.62 18.02 -0.10
N SER A 100 1.03 16.82 0.28
CA SER A 100 0.10 15.70 0.40
C SER A 100 -0.81 15.85 1.61
N ARG A 101 -1.94 15.15 1.52
CA ARG A 101 -2.91 14.91 2.57
C ARG A 101 -3.64 13.61 2.27
N PRO A 102 -4.18 12.91 3.28
CA PRO A 102 -5.10 11.81 3.03
C PRO A 102 -6.33 12.31 2.28
N VAL A 103 -6.97 11.41 1.53
CA VAL A 103 -8.29 11.71 0.95
C VAL A 103 -9.32 11.79 2.08
N ASP A 104 -10.21 12.78 1.99
CA ASP A 104 -11.32 12.95 2.92
C ASP A 104 -12.23 11.70 2.92
N ALA A 105 -12.47 11.14 4.10
CA ALA A 105 -13.26 9.94 4.28
C ALA A 105 -14.76 10.17 3.99
N GLU A 106 -15.26 11.40 4.09
CA GLU A 106 -16.64 11.72 3.68
C GLU A 106 -16.80 11.68 2.16
N ILE A 107 -15.72 12.00 1.44
CA ILE A 107 -15.68 12.02 -0.01
C ILE A 107 -15.42 10.62 -0.58
N LEU A 108 -14.39 9.92 -0.08
CA LEU A 108 -14.02 8.59 -0.53
C LEU A 108 -13.58 7.75 0.68
N PRO A 109 -14.51 7.06 1.35
CA PRO A 109 -14.17 6.29 2.55
C PRO A 109 -13.30 5.08 2.24
N ASP A 110 -12.52 4.65 3.23
CA ASP A 110 -11.84 3.36 3.22
C ASP A 110 -12.87 2.23 3.08
N ALA A 111 -12.84 1.52 1.96
CA ALA A 111 -13.80 0.45 1.66
C ALA A 111 -13.27 -0.50 0.58
N ILE A 112 -14.04 -1.57 0.36
CA ILE A 112 -13.96 -2.35 -0.85
C ILE A 112 -14.82 -1.67 -1.92
N TYR A 113 -14.24 -1.49 -3.09
CA TYR A 113 -14.88 -0.90 -4.25
C TYR A 113 -14.95 -1.92 -5.38
N ARG A 114 -16.00 -1.82 -6.20
CA ARG A 114 -16.10 -2.49 -7.49
C ARG A 114 -15.72 -1.50 -8.58
N PHE A 115 -14.77 -1.91 -9.41
CA PHE A 115 -14.29 -1.12 -10.53
C PHE A 115 -15.00 -1.59 -11.79
N TRP A 116 -15.62 -0.67 -12.52
CA TRP A 116 -16.25 -0.90 -13.81
C TRP A 116 -15.51 -0.09 -14.86
N ARG A 117 -15.15 -0.69 -15.99
CA ARG A 117 -14.65 0.07 -17.16
C ARG A 117 -14.99 -0.64 -18.44
N LYS A 118 -14.94 0.03 -19.58
CA LYS A 118 -14.88 -0.71 -20.85
C LYS A 118 -13.54 -1.41 -20.99
N SER A 119 -13.53 -2.52 -21.72
CA SER A 119 -12.30 -3.26 -21.99
C SER A 119 -11.35 -2.45 -22.88
N PHE A 120 -10.05 -2.54 -22.58
CA PHE A 120 -9.01 -1.99 -23.46
C PHE A 120 -8.76 -2.89 -24.68
N MET A 121 -9.21 -4.14 -24.62
CA MET A 121 -8.92 -5.18 -25.60
C MET A 121 -10.14 -5.64 -26.39
N PHE A 122 -11.29 -5.73 -25.73
CA PHE A 122 -12.52 -6.29 -26.30
C PHE A 122 -13.56 -5.20 -26.51
N GLN A 123 -13.78 -4.79 -27.77
CA GLN A 123 -14.77 -3.77 -28.10
C GLN A 123 -16.18 -4.19 -27.63
N GLY A 124 -16.95 -3.22 -27.13
CA GLY A 124 -18.30 -3.45 -26.60
C GLY A 124 -18.39 -4.20 -25.27
N LYS A 125 -17.27 -4.71 -24.74
CA LYS A 125 -17.22 -5.40 -23.44
C LYS A 125 -16.81 -4.46 -22.31
N ILE A 126 -17.23 -4.82 -21.10
CA ILE A 126 -16.82 -4.20 -19.85
C ILE A 126 -15.98 -5.17 -19.03
N VAL A 127 -15.10 -4.61 -18.20
CA VAL A 127 -14.24 -5.30 -17.24
C VAL A 127 -14.70 -4.87 -15.86
N THR A 128 -15.00 -5.84 -14.99
CA THR A 128 -15.39 -5.63 -13.60
C THR A 128 -14.42 -6.31 -12.63
N ASN A 129 -13.91 -5.57 -11.65
CA ASN A 129 -13.00 -6.11 -10.64
C ASN A 129 -13.26 -5.51 -9.27
N VAL A 130 -12.59 -6.06 -8.24
CA VAL A 130 -12.67 -5.57 -6.87
C VAL A 130 -11.36 -4.92 -6.47
N ALA A 131 -11.44 -3.79 -5.78
CA ALA A 131 -10.31 -3.06 -5.24
C ALA A 131 -10.52 -2.69 -3.78
N LEU A 132 -9.43 -2.58 -3.03
CA LEU A 132 -9.39 -2.05 -1.67
C LEU A 132 -8.79 -0.65 -1.73
N ILE A 133 -9.49 0.32 -1.14
CA ILE A 133 -8.93 1.63 -0.82
C ILE A 133 -8.80 1.71 0.69
N ARG A 134 -7.60 2.05 1.16
CA ARG A 134 -7.31 2.13 2.60
C ARG A 134 -6.27 3.20 2.89
N THR A 135 -6.52 3.96 3.95
CA THR A 135 -5.65 5.02 4.45
C THR A 135 -4.72 4.48 5.53
N ARG A 136 -3.44 4.84 5.46
CA ARG A 136 -2.42 4.49 6.45
C ARG A 136 -1.57 5.72 6.77
N GLY A 137 -1.72 6.27 7.98
CA GLY A 137 -1.14 7.57 8.30
C GLY A 137 -1.74 8.64 7.41
N GLU A 138 -0.91 9.45 6.77
CA GLU A 138 -1.37 10.54 5.88
C GLU A 138 -1.56 10.09 4.41
N VAL A 139 -1.43 8.78 4.11
CA VAL A 139 -1.47 8.25 2.74
C VAL A 139 -2.66 7.33 2.49
N THR A 140 -3.55 7.71 1.56
CA THR A 140 -4.54 6.80 0.96
C THR A 140 -3.92 5.91 -0.14
N LEU A 141 -4.11 4.60 -0.01
CA LEU A 141 -3.56 3.54 -0.86
C LEU A 141 -4.67 2.81 -1.63
N PHE A 142 -4.30 2.30 -2.79
CA PHE A 142 -5.14 1.45 -3.64
C PHE A 142 -4.51 0.07 -3.80
N LYS A 143 -5.34 -0.97 -3.75
CA LYS A 143 -4.97 -2.33 -4.11
C LYS A 143 -6.08 -2.98 -4.94
N GLY A 144 -5.83 -3.21 -6.22
CA GLY A 144 -6.75 -3.86 -7.15
C GLY A 144 -6.28 -5.26 -7.53
N PHE A 145 -7.19 -6.03 -8.12
CA PHE A 145 -6.87 -7.29 -8.79
C PHE A 145 -7.51 -7.30 -10.16
N GLU A 146 -6.81 -7.78 -11.17
CA GLU A 146 -7.34 -8.01 -12.51
C GLU A 146 -6.96 -9.40 -12.98
N GLU A 147 -7.83 -10.04 -13.76
CA GLU A 147 -7.49 -11.29 -14.43
C GLU A 147 -6.59 -11.03 -15.63
N ASN A 148 -5.59 -11.89 -15.82
CA ASN A 148 -4.71 -11.79 -16.98
C ASN A 148 -5.45 -12.31 -18.23
N LEU A 149 -6.18 -11.40 -18.90
CA LEU A 149 -7.00 -11.72 -20.07
C LEU A 149 -6.17 -12.26 -21.25
N LEU A 150 -4.90 -11.86 -21.39
CA LEU A 150 -4.00 -12.42 -22.41
C LEU A 150 -3.69 -13.89 -22.12
N ALA A 151 -3.31 -14.20 -20.88
CA ALA A 151 -3.09 -15.59 -20.48
C ALA A 151 -4.37 -16.45 -20.61
N GLN A 152 -5.55 -15.83 -20.45
CA GLN A 152 -6.84 -16.47 -20.72
C GLN A 152 -7.07 -16.76 -22.20
N GLN A 153 -6.67 -15.86 -23.11
CA GLN A 153 -6.74 -16.13 -24.55
C GLN A 153 -5.75 -17.21 -24.98
N GLU A 154 -4.54 -17.23 -24.41
CA GLU A 154 -3.50 -18.23 -24.72
C GLU A 154 -3.85 -19.62 -24.18
N ASN A 155 -4.59 -19.71 -23.07
CA ASN A 155 -5.05 -20.98 -22.52
C ASN A 155 -6.50 -20.91 -22.02
N PRO A 156 -7.49 -20.98 -22.92
CA PRO A 156 -8.92 -20.88 -22.57
C PRO A 156 -9.41 -21.99 -21.64
N ASN A 157 -8.71 -23.14 -21.60
CA ASN A 157 -9.08 -24.32 -20.82
C ASN A 157 -8.50 -24.31 -19.40
N ALA A 158 -7.70 -23.31 -19.03
CA ALA A 158 -7.14 -23.23 -17.70
C ALA A 158 -8.24 -22.97 -16.65
N ARG A 159 -8.27 -23.81 -15.61
CA ARG A 159 -9.29 -23.76 -14.54
C ARG A 159 -9.19 -22.53 -13.64
N ARG A 160 -8.05 -21.82 -13.65
CA ARG A 160 -7.80 -20.65 -12.81
C ARG A 160 -6.68 -19.81 -13.39
N PHE A 161 -6.96 -18.53 -13.62
CA PHE A 161 -5.95 -17.57 -14.07
C PHE A 161 -5.29 -16.88 -12.88
N PRO A 162 -3.96 -16.68 -12.89
CA PRO A 162 -3.30 -15.87 -11.88
C PRO A 162 -3.85 -14.45 -11.97
N ARG A 163 -4.38 -13.94 -10.86
CA ARG A 163 -4.80 -12.55 -10.76
C ARG A 163 -3.59 -11.67 -10.55
N LEU A 164 -3.47 -10.66 -11.39
CA LEU A 164 -2.46 -9.64 -11.28
C LEU A 164 -2.92 -8.63 -10.23
N ALA A 165 -2.09 -8.43 -9.20
CA ALA A 165 -2.35 -7.43 -8.18
C ALA A 165 -1.78 -6.10 -8.64
N TYR A 166 -2.63 -5.07 -8.63
CA TYR A 166 -2.25 -3.68 -8.82
C TYR A 166 -2.12 -3.00 -7.46
N PHE A 167 -1.09 -2.19 -7.31
CA PHE A 167 -0.85 -1.39 -6.11
C PHE A 167 -0.72 0.08 -6.52
N GLY A 168 -1.24 0.99 -5.71
CA GLY A 168 -1.30 2.39 -6.10
C GLY A 168 -1.53 3.38 -4.96
N LEU A 169 -1.51 4.65 -5.34
CA LEU A 169 -1.77 5.81 -4.49
C LEU A 169 -3.04 6.51 -4.95
N VAL A 170 -3.82 7.02 -3.99
CA VAL A 170 -5.00 7.85 -4.26
C VAL A 170 -4.73 9.29 -3.82
N ARG A 171 -5.12 10.26 -4.64
CA ARG A 171 -5.00 11.70 -4.37
C ARG A 171 -6.32 12.40 -4.62
N GLN A 172 -6.69 13.31 -3.73
CA GLN A 172 -7.88 14.15 -3.86
C GLN A 172 -7.59 15.45 -4.62
N HIS A 173 -8.56 15.87 -5.42
CA HIS A 173 -8.62 17.12 -6.19
C HIS A 173 -9.87 17.93 -5.79
N LEU A 174 -10.12 19.06 -6.46
CA LEU A 174 -11.30 19.89 -6.20
C LEU A 174 -12.62 19.13 -6.45
N ASP A 175 -12.69 18.40 -7.56
CA ASP A 175 -13.93 17.75 -8.04
C ASP A 175 -13.85 16.22 -8.11
N GLY A 176 -12.78 15.62 -7.58
CA GLY A 176 -12.58 14.19 -7.72
C GLY A 176 -11.35 13.63 -7.01
N VAL A 177 -11.05 12.38 -7.33
CA VAL A 177 -9.84 11.67 -6.90
C VAL A 177 -9.12 11.07 -8.10
N SER A 178 -7.80 11.05 -8.06
CA SER A 178 -6.99 10.29 -9.00
C SER A 178 -6.42 9.05 -8.34
N ILE A 179 -6.34 7.95 -9.10
CA ILE A 179 -5.67 6.72 -8.70
C ILE A 179 -4.52 6.44 -9.68
N TYR A 180 -3.31 6.40 -9.15
CA TYR A 180 -2.11 5.98 -9.87
C TYR A 180 -1.75 4.58 -9.41
N CYS A 181 -1.82 3.59 -10.30
CA CYS A 181 -1.54 2.21 -9.94
C CYS A 181 -0.71 1.49 -10.98
N GLN A 182 -0.03 0.45 -10.54
CA GLN A 182 0.83 -0.39 -11.37
C GLN A 182 0.73 -1.85 -10.90
N ASP A 183 0.82 -2.79 -11.84
CA ASP A 183 0.97 -4.20 -11.52
C ASP A 183 2.45 -4.60 -11.32
N ARG A 184 2.72 -5.88 -11.09
CA ARG A 184 4.09 -6.40 -10.95
C ARG A 184 4.84 -6.58 -12.28
N GLN A 185 4.17 -6.36 -13.41
CA GLN A 185 4.73 -6.44 -14.77
C GLN A 185 5.04 -5.05 -15.34
N ASN A 186 5.01 -4.01 -14.51
CA ASN A 186 5.23 -2.60 -14.86
C ASN A 186 4.15 -1.98 -15.77
N GLN A 187 2.95 -2.57 -15.85
CA GLN A 187 1.82 -1.94 -16.52
C GLN A 187 1.16 -0.91 -15.61
N SER A 188 1.13 0.35 -16.03
CA SER A 188 0.59 1.46 -15.23
C SER A 188 -0.75 1.95 -15.75
N ASN A 189 -1.63 2.29 -14.82
CA ASN A 189 -2.91 2.95 -15.09
C ASN A 189 -2.99 4.27 -14.32
N ILE A 190 -3.51 5.29 -15.00
CA ILE A 190 -3.86 6.59 -14.42
C ILE A 190 -5.37 6.72 -14.52
N ASN A 191 -6.02 7.02 -13.40
CA ASN A 191 -7.47 7.11 -13.33
C ASN A 191 -7.86 8.43 -12.66
N PHE A 192 -9.00 8.97 -13.05
CA PHE A 192 -9.66 10.07 -12.35
C PHE A 192 -11.13 9.73 -12.18
N PHE A 193 -11.69 10.02 -11.00
CA PHE A 193 -13.08 9.79 -10.64
C PHE A 193 -13.68 11.03 -9.98
N GLU A 194 -14.80 11.49 -10.51
CA GLU A 194 -15.59 12.60 -10.01
C GLU A 194 -16.33 12.21 -8.73
N PHE A 195 -16.72 13.22 -7.93
CA PHE A 195 -17.52 13.00 -6.74
C PHE A 195 -18.98 12.71 -7.09
N GLY A 196 -19.40 11.47 -6.82
CA GLY A 196 -20.77 11.04 -6.98
C GLY A 196 -21.25 10.97 -8.43
N LEU A 197 -22.39 10.31 -8.63
CA LEU A 197 -23.07 10.22 -9.92
C LEU A 197 -24.55 10.45 -9.69
N GLU A 198 -25.13 11.47 -10.32
CA GLU A 198 -26.56 11.80 -10.18
C GLU A 198 -26.97 11.99 -8.69
N GLY A 199 -26.11 12.64 -7.89
CA GLY A 199 -26.32 12.84 -6.45
C GLY A 199 -26.03 11.61 -5.57
N ASN A 200 -25.60 10.49 -6.17
CA ASN A 200 -25.32 9.25 -5.47
C ASN A 200 -23.82 9.07 -5.20
N MET A 201 -23.40 9.24 -3.94
CA MET A 201 -22.02 9.05 -3.47
C MET A 201 -21.58 7.58 -3.38
N ARG A 202 -22.40 6.63 -3.86
CA ARG A 202 -21.99 5.23 -4.05
C ARG A 202 -21.16 5.06 -5.32
N PHE A 203 -21.37 5.87 -6.35
CA PHE A 203 -20.75 5.71 -7.66
C PHE A 203 -19.92 6.95 -7.99
N TYR A 204 -18.67 6.74 -8.38
CA TYR A 204 -17.72 7.79 -8.76
C TYR A 204 -17.38 7.56 -10.23
N PRO A 205 -17.97 8.32 -11.16
CA PRO A 205 -17.74 8.18 -12.59
C PRO A 205 -16.44 8.86 -12.99
N GLY A 206 -15.83 8.46 -14.09
CA GLY A 206 -14.64 9.11 -14.60
C GLY A 206 -13.98 8.30 -15.69
N PHE A 207 -12.65 8.21 -15.67
CA PHE A 207 -11.89 7.52 -16.71
C PHE A 207 -10.72 6.70 -16.19
N SER A 208 -10.31 5.75 -17.01
CA SER A 208 -9.08 4.97 -16.87
C SER A 208 -8.24 5.13 -18.13
N LEU A 209 -6.96 5.45 -17.93
CA LEU A 209 -5.94 5.54 -18.97
C LEU A 209 -4.89 4.46 -18.73
N LEU A 210 -4.69 3.60 -19.73
CA LEU A 210 -3.63 2.61 -19.78
C LEU A 210 -2.36 3.22 -20.40
N VAL A 211 -1.28 3.28 -19.63
CA VAL A 211 -0.01 3.88 -20.06
C VAL A 211 0.75 2.89 -20.94
N ARG A 212 0.50 2.95 -22.25
CA ARG A 212 1.20 2.15 -23.26
C ARG A 212 1.19 2.78 -24.66
N ARG A 213 1.93 2.17 -25.59
CA ARG A 213 1.90 2.53 -27.03
C ARG A 213 0.49 2.36 -27.62
N ARG A 214 0.14 3.22 -28.58
CA ARG A 214 -1.10 3.06 -29.37
C ARG A 214 -1.04 1.73 -30.13
N ILE A 215 -2.18 1.03 -30.16
CA ILE A 215 -2.40 -0.17 -30.98
C ILE A 215 -3.74 0.05 -31.66
N ASP A 216 -3.78 -0.04 -32.99
CA ASP A 216 -4.98 0.22 -33.75
C ASP A 216 -6.10 -0.77 -33.40
N GLY A 217 -7.33 -0.26 -33.30
CA GLY A 217 -8.49 -1.03 -32.85
C GLY A 217 -8.58 -1.26 -31.34
N MET A 218 -7.60 -0.85 -30.54
CA MET A 218 -7.62 -0.99 -29.08
C MET A 218 -7.72 0.36 -28.36
N ASN A 219 -8.55 0.41 -27.31
CA ASN A 219 -8.68 1.59 -26.46
C ASN A 219 -7.44 1.74 -25.57
N ARG A 220 -7.00 2.98 -25.30
CA ARG A 220 -6.06 3.27 -24.21
C ARG A 220 -6.66 4.17 -23.15
N MET A 221 -7.64 5.00 -23.51
CA MET A 221 -8.47 5.73 -22.57
C MET A 221 -9.91 5.22 -22.66
N THR A 222 -10.59 5.11 -21.52
CA THR A 222 -11.99 4.69 -21.49
C THR A 222 -12.72 5.22 -20.26
N ALA A 223 -14.05 5.28 -20.32
CA ALA A 223 -14.87 5.56 -19.17
C ALA A 223 -14.75 4.45 -18.11
N ALA A 224 -14.74 4.87 -16.85
CA ALA A 224 -14.71 3.99 -15.71
C ALA A 224 -15.65 4.49 -14.61
N VAL A 225 -16.07 3.59 -13.73
CA VAL A 225 -16.86 3.89 -12.54
C VAL A 225 -16.27 3.12 -11.37
N LEU A 226 -15.97 3.82 -10.29
CA LEU A 226 -15.66 3.21 -9.01
C LEU A 226 -16.97 3.17 -8.19
N GLU A 227 -17.40 1.98 -7.79
CA GLU A 227 -18.60 1.77 -6.99
C GLU A 227 -18.22 1.34 -5.58
N ARG A 228 -18.66 2.08 -4.56
CA ARG A 228 -18.50 1.68 -3.16
C ARG A 228 -19.40 0.49 -2.85
N LEU A 229 -18.82 -0.62 -2.40
CA LEU A 229 -19.59 -1.78 -1.97
C LEU A 229 -19.99 -1.64 -0.49
N PRO A 230 -21.15 -2.20 -0.08
CA PRO A 230 -21.47 -2.32 1.33
C PRO A 230 -20.45 -3.20 2.04
N ASN A 231 -20.35 -3.07 3.37
CA ASN A 231 -19.51 -3.93 4.20
C ASN A 231 -20.11 -5.33 4.34
N ASP A 232 -20.07 -6.09 3.24
CA ASP A 232 -20.63 -7.44 3.12
C ASP A 232 -19.60 -8.38 2.46
N PRO A 233 -18.82 -9.12 3.26
CA PRO A 233 -17.86 -10.09 2.74
C PRO A 233 -18.47 -11.22 1.90
N ALA A 234 -19.75 -11.55 2.07
CA ALA A 234 -20.42 -12.55 1.23
C ALA A 234 -20.61 -12.01 -0.19
N LEU A 235 -21.09 -10.78 -0.32
CA LEU A 235 -21.19 -10.07 -1.60
C LEU A 235 -19.81 -9.94 -2.27
N TRP A 236 -18.77 -9.53 -1.53
CA TRP A 236 -17.43 -9.38 -2.10
C TRP A 236 -16.90 -10.70 -2.68
N ARG A 237 -17.10 -11.82 -1.96
CA ARG A 237 -16.72 -13.16 -2.43
C ARG A 237 -17.53 -13.60 -3.64
N ALA A 238 -18.81 -13.27 -3.70
CA ALA A 238 -19.66 -13.57 -4.85
C ALA A 238 -19.15 -12.85 -6.11
N ILE A 239 -18.86 -11.55 -6.02
CA ILE A 239 -18.29 -10.77 -7.13
C ILE A 239 -16.94 -11.32 -7.57
N VAL A 240 -16.05 -11.60 -6.62
CA VAL A 240 -14.72 -12.16 -6.89
C VAL A 240 -14.76 -13.51 -7.60
N ARG A 241 -15.84 -14.28 -7.53
CA ARG A 241 -15.99 -15.57 -8.21
C ARG A 241 -16.62 -15.49 -9.59
N GLN A 242 -17.14 -14.34 -9.98
CA GLN A 242 -17.69 -14.11 -11.31
C GLN A 242 -16.57 -13.88 -12.33
N ASP A 243 -16.89 -14.09 -13.61
CA ASP A 243 -16.00 -13.72 -14.71
C ASP A 243 -15.73 -12.22 -14.70
N THR A 244 -14.54 -11.83 -15.12
CA THR A 244 -14.13 -10.41 -15.11
C THR A 244 -14.72 -9.62 -16.30
N VAL A 245 -15.05 -10.28 -17.40
CA VAL A 245 -15.46 -9.64 -18.66
C VAL A 245 -16.94 -9.91 -18.94
N HIS A 246 -17.69 -8.85 -19.23
CA HIS A 246 -19.13 -8.95 -19.53
C HIS A 246 -19.55 -8.01 -20.66
N ASP A 247 -20.78 -8.18 -21.13
CA ASP A 247 -21.48 -7.18 -21.95
C ASP A 247 -21.91 -5.96 -21.13
N MET A 248 -22.10 -4.81 -21.79
CA MET A 248 -22.53 -3.56 -21.13
C MET A 248 -23.83 -3.74 -20.33
N SER A 249 -24.74 -4.58 -20.80
CA SER A 249 -26.04 -4.86 -20.16
C SER A 249 -25.92 -5.49 -18.77
N TYR A 250 -24.77 -6.09 -18.44
CA TYR A 250 -24.52 -6.65 -17.12
C TYR A 250 -24.35 -5.56 -16.04
N ALA A 251 -23.89 -4.36 -16.40
CA ALA A 251 -23.74 -3.27 -15.45
C ALA A 251 -25.11 -2.68 -15.06
N PRO A 252 -25.28 -2.15 -13.83
CA PRO A 252 -26.49 -1.41 -13.46
C PRO A 252 -26.76 -0.24 -14.42
N PRO A 253 -28.02 0.16 -14.69
CA PRO A 253 -28.33 1.23 -15.64
C PRO A 253 -27.59 2.55 -15.39
N ILE A 254 -27.38 2.92 -14.12
CA ILE A 254 -26.61 4.10 -13.74
C ILE A 254 -25.14 3.99 -14.17
N VAL A 255 -24.54 2.80 -14.06
CA VAL A 255 -23.16 2.53 -14.51
C VAL A 255 -23.10 2.51 -16.03
N GLN A 256 -24.07 1.91 -16.72
CA GLN A 256 -24.14 1.92 -18.19
C GLN A 256 -24.10 3.34 -18.75
N ARG A 257 -24.93 4.25 -18.21
CA ARG A 257 -24.93 5.68 -18.59
C ARG A 257 -23.60 6.38 -18.34
N ALA A 258 -22.91 6.05 -17.25
CA ALA A 258 -21.60 6.64 -16.98
C ALA A 258 -20.52 6.10 -17.93
N LEU A 259 -20.57 4.82 -18.29
CA LEU A 259 -19.61 4.21 -19.19
C LEU A 259 -19.73 4.71 -20.64
N THR A 260 -20.86 5.29 -21.04
CA THR A 260 -21.01 5.89 -22.39
C THR A 260 -20.48 7.31 -22.51
N ARG A 261 -20.08 7.96 -21.40
CA ARG A 261 -19.60 9.36 -21.40
C ARG A 261 -18.31 9.58 -22.17
N ILE A 262 -17.47 8.54 -22.32
CA ILE A 262 -16.23 8.60 -23.09
C ILE A 262 -16.38 7.69 -24.32
N PRO A 263 -16.25 8.24 -25.55
CA PRO A 263 -16.25 7.46 -26.78
C PRO A 263 -15.11 6.43 -26.82
N ASP A 264 -15.32 5.37 -27.58
CA ASP A 264 -14.25 4.40 -27.87
C ASP A 264 -13.30 4.97 -28.93
N GLY A 265 -12.06 4.46 -28.96
CA GLY A 265 -11.04 4.82 -29.96
C GLY A 265 -10.09 5.97 -29.58
N LEU A 266 -10.11 6.42 -28.32
CA LEU A 266 -9.19 7.42 -27.75
C LEU A 266 -7.86 6.81 -27.22
#